data_AF-I4VSV9-F1
#
_entry.id   AF-I4VSV9-F1
#
_cell.length_a   1.000
_cell.length_b   1.000
_cell.length_c   1.000
_cell.angle_alpha   90.00
_cell.angle_beta   90.00
_cell.angle_gamma   90.00
#
_symmetry.space_group_name_H-M   'P 1'
#
loop_
_entity.id
_entity.type
_entity.pdbx_description
1 polymer ?
#
loop_
_entity_poly.entity_id
_entity_poly.type
_entity_poly.pdbx_seq_one_letter_code
_entity_poly.pdbx_strand_id
1 'polypeptide(L)'
;MRFNKFRSIISEISWIAARREALVLSAFDALEFRYPPLAEALLEQVGNKRRAAHWLCAPQRACGGKSPCDLLADNDQDSVWDLMEGLGMPEVPRPPSGSRLAY
;
A
#
# COMPACT_ATOMS: atom_id res chain seq x y z
N MET A 1 3.90 -6.91 -43.89
CA MET A 1 3.38 -5.88 -42.96
C MET A 1 4.41 -5.70 -41.85
N ARG A 2 5.23 -4.64 -41.86
CA ARG A 2 6.19 -4.40 -40.76
C ARG A 2 5.38 -4.09 -39.51
N PHE A 3 5.40 -4.98 -38.51
CA PHE A 3 4.95 -4.63 -37.17
C PHE A 3 5.70 -3.36 -36.75
N ASN A 4 4.95 -2.29 -36.46
CA ASN A 4 5.54 -1.08 -35.93
C ASN A 4 6.04 -1.42 -34.52
N LYS A 5 7.34 -1.68 -34.38
CA LYS A 5 7.98 -2.11 -33.13
C LYS A 5 7.61 -1.20 -31.95
N PHE A 6 7.50 0.10 -32.19
CA PHE A 6 7.04 1.06 -31.17
C PHE A 6 5.60 0.82 -30.73
N ARG A 7 4.71 0.41 -31.65
CA ARG A 7 3.33 0.07 -31.31
C ARG A 7 3.27 -1.16 -30.38
N SER A 8 4.08 -2.19 -30.65
CA SER A 8 4.20 -3.35 -29.76
C SER A 8 4.66 -2.92 -28.38
N ILE A 9 5.73 -2.12 -28.31
CA ILE A 9 6.28 -1.63 -27.04
C ILE A 9 5.24 -0.82 -26.25
N ILE A 10 4.51 0.10 -26.89
CA ILE A 10 3.46 0.89 -26.23
C ILE A 10 2.34 -0.02 -25.70
N SER A 11 1.92 -1.02 -26.48
CA SER A 11 0.91 -2.00 -26.06
C SER A 11 1.39 -2.82 -24.86
N GLU A 12 2.65 -3.28 -24.86
CA GLU A 12 3.24 -4.02 -23.75
C GLU A 12 3.35 -3.16 -22.48
N ILE A 13 3.83 -1.92 -22.60
CA ILE A 13 3.89 -0.97 -21.47
C ILE A 13 2.48 -0.74 -20.90
N SER A 14 1.47 -0.57 -21.76
CA SER A 14 0.09 -0.34 -21.33
C SER A 14 -0.49 -1.55 -20.59
N TRP A 15 -0.19 -2.77 -21.08
CA TRP A 15 -0.60 -4.01 -20.43
C TRP A 15 0.09 -4.20 -19.08
N ILE A 16 1.41 -3.96 -18.99
CA ILE A 16 2.16 -4.03 -17.73
C ILE A 16 1.63 -3.00 -16.74
N ALA A 17 1.37 -1.77 -17.18
CA ALA A 17 0.83 -0.71 -16.33
C ALA A 17 -0.56 -1.08 -15.77
N ALA A 18 -1.45 -1.62 -16.60
CA ALA A 18 -2.76 -2.09 -16.16
C ALA A 18 -2.65 -3.24 -15.15
N ARG A 19 -1.76 -4.21 -15.40
CA ARG A 19 -1.51 -5.32 -14.48
C ARG A 19 -0.90 -4.85 -13.15
N ARG A 20 0.03 -3.90 -13.20
CA ARG A 20 0.60 -3.28 -12.00
C ARG A 20 -0.47 -2.57 -11.19
N GLU A 21 -1.35 -1.80 -11.83
CA GLU A 21 -2.42 -1.10 -11.14
C GLU A 21 -3.39 -2.06 -10.45
N ALA A 22 -3.74 -3.16 -11.11
CA ALA A 22 -4.57 -4.20 -10.50
C ALA A 22 -3.90 -4.78 -9.23
N LEU A 23 -2.60 -5.09 -9.29
CA LEU A 23 -1.84 -5.57 -8.14
C LEU A 23 -1.75 -4.55 -7.01
N VAL A 24 -1.57 -3.26 -7.34
CA VAL A 24 -1.56 -2.17 -6.35
C VAL A 24 -2.89 -2.14 -5.59
N LEU A 25 -4.02 -2.22 -6.29
CA LEU A 25 -5.34 -2.27 -5.64
C LEU A 25 -5.52 -3.53 -4.79
N SER A 26 -5.06 -4.70 -5.28
CA SER A 26 -5.11 -5.94 -4.52
C SER A 26 -4.25 -5.92 -3.24
N ALA A 27 -3.19 -5.11 -3.19
CA ALA A 27 -2.42 -4.93 -1.97
C ALA A 27 -3.26 -4.26 -0.86
N PHE A 28 -4.14 -3.33 -1.23
CA PHE A 28 -5.07 -2.74 -0.28
C PHE A 28 -6.18 -3.71 0.14
N ASP A 29 -6.68 -4.56 -0.77
CA ASP A 29 -7.60 -5.65 -0.40
C ASP A 29 -6.99 -6.58 0.66
N ALA A 30 -5.69 -6.89 0.52
CA ALA A 30 -4.95 -7.71 1.48
C ALA A 30 -4.77 -6.99 2.83
N LEU A 31 -4.56 -5.67 2.83
CA LEU A 31 -4.52 -4.85 4.03
C LEU A 31 -5.88 -4.86 4.75
N GLU A 32 -6.98 -4.62 4.03
CA GLU A 32 -8.34 -4.65 4.58
C GLU A 32 -8.66 -6.01 5.22
N PHE A 33 -8.23 -7.10 4.59
CA PHE A 33 -8.47 -8.44 5.10
C PHE A 33 -7.63 -8.77 6.35
N ARG A 34 -6.32 -8.45 6.34
CA ARG A 34 -5.38 -8.87 7.39
C ARG A 34 -5.28 -7.88 8.56
N TYR A 35 -5.43 -6.59 8.29
CA TYR A 35 -5.31 -5.51 9.27
C TYR A 35 -6.45 -4.48 9.12
N PRO A 36 -7.71 -4.86 9.40
CA PRO A 36 -8.86 -3.97 9.19
C PRO A 36 -8.73 -2.58 9.85
N PRO A 37 -8.26 -2.45 11.12
CA PRO A 37 -8.12 -1.14 11.74
C PRO A 37 -7.12 -0.22 11.04
N LEU A 38 -6.04 -0.81 10.50
CA LEU A 38 -5.02 -0.06 9.76
C LEU A 38 -5.56 0.40 8.40
N ALA A 39 -6.35 -0.45 7.73
CA ALA A 39 -7.00 -0.10 6.47
C ALA A 39 -8.00 1.06 6.65
N GLU A 40 -8.84 1.00 7.69
CA GLU A 40 -9.80 2.05 8.02
C GLU A 40 -9.10 3.37 8.29
N ALA A 41 -8.11 3.38 9.19
CA ALA A 41 -7.33 4.57 9.49
C ALA A 41 -6.65 5.15 8.24
N LEU A 42 -6.13 4.30 7.35
CA LEU A 42 -5.47 4.76 6.13
C LEU A 42 -6.48 5.37 5.14
N LEU A 43 -7.70 4.84 5.06
CA LEU A 43 -8.78 5.44 4.28
C LEU A 43 -9.23 6.78 4.85
N GLU A 44 -9.34 6.91 6.16
CA GLU A 44 -9.69 8.18 6.81
C GLU A 44 -8.64 9.26 6.53
N GLN A 45 -7.35 8.90 6.56
CA GLN A 45 -6.27 9.85 6.29
C GLN A 45 -6.13 10.20 4.80
N VAL A 46 -6.19 9.19 3.91
CA VAL A 46 -5.84 9.35 2.49
C VAL A 46 -7.09 9.60 1.61
N GLY A 47 -8.27 9.28 2.12
CA GLY A 47 -9.59 9.63 1.60
C GLY A 47 -10.17 8.66 0.56
N ASN A 48 -9.35 7.88 -0.13
CA ASN A 48 -9.86 6.82 -1.01
C ASN A 48 -8.91 5.64 -1.17
N LYS A 49 -9.50 4.49 -1.49
CA LYS A 49 -8.82 3.20 -1.68
C LYS A 49 -7.67 3.25 -2.68
N ARG A 50 -7.86 3.94 -3.81
CA ARG A 50 -6.80 4.01 -4.84
C ARG A 50 -5.58 4.74 -4.30
N ARG A 51 -5.75 5.92 -3.70
CA ARG A 51 -4.64 6.68 -3.12
C ARG A 51 -3.98 5.92 -1.97
N ALA A 52 -4.77 5.25 -1.13
CA ALA A 52 -4.26 4.42 -0.03
C ALA A 52 -3.43 3.24 -0.56
N ALA A 53 -3.90 2.54 -1.58
CA ALA A 53 -3.19 1.46 -2.25
C ALA A 53 -1.85 1.92 -2.86
N HIS A 54 -1.85 3.08 -3.52
CA HIS A 54 -0.63 3.67 -4.07
C HIS A 54 0.34 4.08 -2.97
N TRP A 55 -0.14 4.65 -1.86
CA TRP A 55 0.70 4.97 -0.70
C TRP A 55 1.32 3.72 -0.08
N LEU A 56 0.55 2.65 0.05
CA LEU A 56 0.99 1.37 0.60
C LEU A 56 2.11 0.73 -0.23
N CYS A 57 2.05 0.90 -1.55
CA CYS A 57 3.06 0.39 -2.48
C CYS A 57 4.21 1.37 -2.75
N ALA A 58 4.15 2.60 -2.21
CA ALA A 58 5.17 3.62 -2.47
C ALA A 58 6.34 3.47 -1.49
N PRO A 59 7.60 3.51 -1.98
CA PRO A 59 8.78 3.58 -1.13
C PRO A 59 8.74 4.79 -0.19
N GLN A 60 9.00 4.55 1.11
CA GLN A 60 9.04 5.60 2.12
C GLN A 60 10.49 5.85 2.53
N ARG A 61 10.94 7.11 2.44
CA ARG A 61 12.30 7.48 2.84
C ARG A 61 12.57 7.20 4.32
N ALA A 62 11.55 7.37 5.16
CA ALA A 62 11.62 7.09 6.60
C ALA A 62 11.90 5.61 6.90
N CYS A 63 11.62 4.69 5.97
CA CYS A 63 11.83 3.25 6.11
C CYS A 63 12.99 2.72 5.26
N GLY A 64 13.99 3.57 4.99
CA GLY A 64 15.15 3.16 4.20
C GLY A 64 14.82 2.81 2.75
N GLY A 65 13.71 3.34 2.21
CA GLY A 65 13.24 3.04 0.86
C GLY A 65 12.33 1.81 0.76
N LYS A 66 12.03 1.13 1.88
CA LYS A 66 10.95 0.13 1.92
C LYS A 66 9.59 0.79 1.79
N SER A 67 8.65 0.10 1.15
CA SER A 67 7.24 0.47 1.13
C SER A 67 6.52 -0.07 2.37
N PRO A 68 5.38 0.50 2.78
CA PRO A 68 4.53 -0.07 3.83
C PRO A 68 4.13 -1.53 3.54
N CYS A 69 3.91 -1.90 2.28
CA CYS A 69 3.72 -3.29 1.87
C CYS A 69 4.89 -4.20 2.30
N ASP A 70 6.13 -3.75 2.15
CA ASP A 70 7.31 -4.53 2.54
C ASP A 70 7.36 -4.72 4.07
N LEU A 71 7.01 -3.68 4.84
CA LEU A 71 6.95 -3.76 6.30
C LEU A 71 5.86 -4.74 6.77
N LEU A 72 4.69 -4.73 6.12
CA LEU A 72 3.62 -5.67 6.43
C LEU A 72 3.96 -7.12 6.07
N ALA A 73 4.77 -7.32 5.02
CA ALA A 73 5.32 -8.64 4.70
C ALA A 73 6.27 -9.14 5.79
N ASP A 74 7.04 -8.22 6.39
CA ASP A 74 7.92 -8.48 7.55
C ASP A 74 7.14 -8.53 8.89
N ASN A 75 5.80 -8.44 8.86
CA ASN A 75 4.90 -8.37 10.02
C ASN A 75 5.19 -7.19 10.98
N ASP A 76 5.78 -6.13 10.43
CA ASP A 76 6.09 -4.88 11.12
C ASP A 76 4.97 -3.86 10.88
N GLN A 77 3.79 -4.16 11.43
CA GLN A 77 2.65 -3.25 11.36
C GLN A 77 2.86 -1.98 12.18
N ASP A 78 3.70 -2.03 13.20
CA ASP A 78 3.93 -0.90 14.10
C ASP A 78 4.65 0.23 13.36
N SER A 79 5.68 -0.08 12.58
CA SER A 79 6.33 0.92 11.73
C SER A 79 5.37 1.56 10.71
N VAL A 80 4.33 0.84 10.26
CA VAL A 80 3.33 1.39 9.33
C VAL A 80 2.40 2.38 10.04
N TRP A 81 2.02 2.12 11.28
CA TRP A 81 1.28 3.09 12.10
C TRP A 81 2.09 4.36 12.33
N ASP A 82 3.37 4.22 12.69
CA ASP A 82 4.26 5.37 12.93
C ASP A 82 4.43 6.21 11.64
N LEU A 83 4.47 5.57 10.47
CA LEU A 83 4.47 6.26 9.17
C LEU A 83 3.20 7.06 8.92
N MET A 84 2.04 6.52 9.29
CA MET A 84 0.75 7.18 9.12
C MET A 84 0.62 8.38 10.06
N GLU A 85 1.08 8.27 11.30
CA GLU A 85 1.15 9.41 12.23
C GLU A 85 2.02 10.56 11.66
N GLY A 86 3.09 10.22 10.95
CA GLY A 86 3.94 11.18 10.22
C GLY A 86 3.28 11.90 9.04
N LEU A 87 2.09 11.49 8.58
CA LEU A 87 1.33 12.18 7.51
C LEU A 87 0.59 13.44 8.01
N GLY A 88 0.58 13.68 9.32
CA GLY A 88 0.38 15.00 9.91
C GLY A 88 -1.05 15.42 10.25
N MET A 89 -1.84 14.62 11.00
CA MET A 89 -3.05 15.05 11.77
C MET A 89 -3.56 13.93 12.73
N PRO A 90 -4.50 14.21 13.68
CA PRO A 90 -4.45 13.84 15.11
C PRO A 90 -4.50 12.33 15.39
N GLU A 91 -3.92 11.93 16.53
CA GLU A 91 -3.85 10.57 17.08
C GLU A 91 -5.08 9.72 16.73
N VAL A 92 -4.96 8.87 15.70
CA VAL A 92 -5.87 7.75 15.54
C VAL A 92 -5.48 6.73 16.61
N PRO A 93 -6.39 6.30 17.49
CA PRO A 93 -6.03 5.40 18.58
C PRO A 93 -5.51 4.07 18.02
N ARG A 94 -4.19 3.85 18.12
CA ARG A 94 -3.56 2.56 17.86
C ARG A 94 -4.21 1.50 18.77
N PRO A 95 -4.61 0.33 18.25
CA PRO A 95 -5.06 -0.74 19.12
C PRO A 95 -3.94 -1.13 20.10
N PRO A 96 -4.26 -1.40 21.39
CA PRO A 96 -3.24 -1.67 22.40
C PRO A 96 -2.41 -2.90 22.02
N SER A 97 -1.08 -2.71 22.01
CA SER A 97 -0.04 -3.65 21.57
C SER A 97 -0.03 -5.02 22.29
N GLY A 98 -0.94 -5.25 23.25
CA GLY A 98 -1.13 -6.52 23.96
C GLY A 98 -2.04 -7.53 23.26
N SER A 99 -2.69 -7.16 22.16
CA SER A 99 -3.62 -8.03 21.44
C SER A 99 -2.90 -8.77 20.30
N ARG A 100 -1.82 -9.49 20.60
CA ARG A 100 -1.29 -10.51 19.68
C ARG A 100 -2.32 -11.63 19.60
N LEU A 101 -3.33 -11.45 18.75
CA LEU A 101 -4.10 -12.57 18.24
C LEU A 101 -3.12 -13.40 17.42
N ALA A 102 -2.72 -14.53 18.01
CA ALA A 102 -2.15 -15.64 17.29
C ALA A 102 -3.09 -15.97 16.13
N TYR A 103 -2.59 -15.83 14.91
CA TYR A 103 -3.13 -16.47 13.71
C TYR A 103 -2.13 -17.54 13.30
#